data_AF-A0A517STU9-F1
#
_entry.id   AF-A0A517STU9-F1
#
_cell.length_a   1.000
_cell.length_b   1.000
_cell.length_c   1.000
_cell.angle_alpha   90.00
_cell.angle_beta   90.00
_cell.angle_gamma   90.00
#
_symmetry.space_group_name_H-M   'P 1'
#
loop_
_entity.id
_entity.type
_entity.pdbx_description
1 polymer ?
#
loop_
_entity_poly.entity_id
_entity_poly.type
_entity_poly.pdbx_seq_one_letter_code
_entity_poly.pdbx_strand_id
1 'polypeptide(L)'
;MPDGSKASTTEPRGLKKPGVHWAQCAFAGICVLAVGGCQALHGRNLISPPGSVLYQQANATIHDPFPQGDIGHNDGSMRPPDYQVPMPPAVRNRMKADITPWLQD
;
A
#
# COMPACT_ATOMS: atom_id res chain seq x y z
N MET A 1 56.57 27.52 50.20
CA MET A 1 56.79 26.42 49.23
C MET A 1 57.32 25.19 49.96
N PRO A 2 57.05 23.93 49.55
CA PRO A 2 56.05 23.40 48.59
C PRO A 2 54.99 22.52 49.32
N ASP A 3 53.71 22.57 48.97
CA ASP A 3 52.98 21.92 47.87
C ASP A 3 52.76 20.42 48.07
N GLY A 4 51.49 20.05 48.31
CA GLY A 4 51.06 18.66 48.48
C GLY A 4 49.58 18.48 48.15
N SER A 5 49.19 18.98 46.97
CA SER A 5 47.85 18.87 46.39
C SER A 5 47.43 17.40 46.29
N LYS A 6 46.42 16.99 47.06
CA LYS A 6 45.79 15.67 46.94
C LYS A 6 44.93 15.69 45.68
N ALA A 7 45.43 15.08 44.61
CA ALA A 7 44.65 14.82 43.41
C ALA A 7 43.46 13.93 43.77
N SER A 8 42.26 14.51 43.73
CA SER A 8 40.99 13.78 43.77
C SER A 8 40.87 12.99 42.47
N THR A 9 41.16 11.69 42.54
CA THR A 9 40.96 10.74 41.45
C THR A 9 39.45 10.55 41.25
N THR A 10 38.88 11.32 40.33
CA THR A 10 37.50 11.15 39.89
C THR A 10 37.41 9.90 39.01
N GLU A 11 36.78 8.87 39.55
CA GLU A 11 36.47 7.61 38.86
C GLU A 11 35.65 7.87 37.57
N PRO A 12 35.98 7.28 36.40
CA PRO A 12 35.18 7.46 35.20
C PRO A 12 33.85 6.71 35.38
N ARG A 13 32.76 7.47 35.55
CA ARG A 13 31.40 6.95 35.57
C ARG A 13 31.16 6.08 34.32
N GLY A 14 31.11 4.77 34.53
CA GLY A 14 30.87 3.79 33.48
C GLY A 14 29.61 4.11 32.69
N LEU A 15 29.78 4.27 31.37
CA LEU A 15 28.69 4.45 30.42
C LEU A 15 27.85 3.17 30.41
N LYS A 16 26.71 3.20 31.10
CA LYS A 16 25.78 2.07 31.18
C LYS A 16 25.17 1.85 29.79
N LYS A 17 25.56 0.77 29.12
CA LYS A 17 25.03 0.39 27.80
C LYS A 17 23.50 0.32 27.88
N PRO A 18 22.75 1.07 27.05
CA PRO A 18 21.29 0.97 27.05
C PRO A 18 20.90 -0.47 26.70
N GLY A 19 20.03 -1.04 27.54
CA GLY A 19 19.75 -2.47 27.53
C GLY A 19 19.27 -3.00 26.19
N VAL A 20 19.72 -4.20 25.87
CA VAL A 20 19.33 -5.11 24.75
C VAL A 20 17.80 -5.21 24.51
N HIS A 21 16.99 -4.77 25.47
CA HIS A 21 15.54 -4.86 25.46
C HIS A 21 14.89 -3.93 24.41
N TRP A 22 15.53 -2.80 24.06
CA TRP A 22 15.02 -1.89 23.03
C TRP A 22 15.09 -2.50 21.62
N ALA A 23 16.20 -3.18 21.31
CA ALA A 23 16.38 -3.85 20.03
C ALA A 23 15.41 -5.03 19.86
N GLN A 24 15.12 -5.74 20.95
CA GLN A 24 14.22 -6.89 20.94
C GLN A 24 12.74 -6.49 20.75
N CYS A 25 12.30 -5.39 21.36
CA CYS A 25 10.97 -4.85 21.13
C CYS A 25 10.77 -4.33 19.70
N ALA A 26 11.80 -3.69 19.12
CA ALA A 26 11.75 -3.20 17.74
C ALA A 26 11.63 -4.34 16.72
N PHE A 27 12.35 -5.45 16.94
CA PHE A 27 12.31 -6.61 16.05
C PHE A 27 10.94 -7.32 16.10
N ALA A 28 10.37 -7.48 17.30
CA ALA A 28 9.03 -8.06 17.47
C ALA A 28 7.94 -7.23 16.77
N GLY A 29 8.02 -5.89 16.84
CA GLY A 29 7.09 -5.00 16.14
C GLY A 29 7.12 -5.16 14.62
N ILE A 30 8.31 -5.31 14.04
CA ILE A 30 8.48 -5.54 12.59
C ILE A 30 7.90 -6.90 12.18
N CYS A 31 8.14 -7.97 12.95
CA CYS A 31 7.60 -9.29 12.65
C CYS A 31 6.06 -9.31 12.68
N VAL A 32 5.41 -8.61 13.61
CA VAL A 32 3.94 -8.53 13.67
C VAL A 32 3.36 -7.82 12.44
N LEU A 33 4.01 -6.75 11.96
CA LEU A 33 3.62 -6.07 10.71
C LEU A 33 3.85 -6.94 9.48
N ALA A 34 4.94 -7.72 9.45
CA ALA A 34 5.26 -8.60 8.33
C ALA A 34 4.29 -9.77 8.17
N VAL A 35 3.78 -10.34 9.27
CA VAL A 35 2.86 -11.49 9.22
C VAL A 35 1.39 -11.04 9.03
N GLY A 36 0.99 -9.89 9.56
CA GLY A 36 -0.39 -9.40 9.45
C GLY A 36 -0.76 -8.78 8.09
N GLY A 37 0.24 -8.30 7.33
CA GLY A 37 0.05 -7.65 6.04
C GLY A 37 -0.94 -6.47 6.05
N CYS A 38 -1.22 -5.90 4.87
CA CYS A 38 -2.22 -4.83 4.75
C CYS A 38 -3.66 -5.34 4.93
N GLN A 39 -3.90 -6.65 4.89
CA GLN A 39 -5.22 -7.24 5.12
C GLN A 39 -5.73 -6.96 6.54
N ALA A 40 -4.84 -6.95 7.54
CA ALA A 40 -5.18 -6.56 8.91
C ALA A 40 -5.60 -5.08 9.03
N LEU A 41 -5.16 -4.21 8.11
CA LEU A 41 -5.55 -2.80 8.07
C LEU A 41 -6.93 -2.63 7.41
N HIS A 42 -7.23 -3.43 6.38
CA HIS A 42 -8.55 -3.50 5.76
C HIS A 42 -9.61 -4.02 6.74
N GLY A 43 -9.34 -5.10 7.48
CA GLY A 43 -10.27 -5.65 8.47
C GLY A 43 -10.58 -4.71 9.64
N ARG A 44 -9.74 -3.69 9.86
CA ARG A 44 -9.90 -2.67 10.90
C ARG A 44 -10.43 -1.34 10.35
N ASN A 45 -10.82 -1.29 9.07
CA ASN A 45 -11.25 -0.08 8.35
C ASN A 45 -10.23 1.08 8.41
N LEU A 46 -8.94 0.77 8.61
CA LEU A 46 -7.88 1.79 8.58
C LEU A 46 -7.50 2.17 7.15
N ILE A 47 -7.80 1.30 6.19
CA ILE A 47 -7.64 1.53 4.75
C ILE A 47 -8.96 1.12 4.09
N SER A 48 -9.52 1.98 3.24
CA SER A 48 -10.73 1.68 2.51
C SER A 48 -10.54 0.41 1.67
N PRO A 49 -11.47 -0.57 1.73
CA PRO A 49 -11.39 -1.74 0.90
C PRO A 49 -11.38 -1.34 -0.58
N PRO A 50 -10.55 -1.98 -1.42
CA PRO A 50 -10.71 -1.84 -2.86
C PRO A 50 -12.11 -2.38 -3.16
N GLY A 51 -12.95 -1.62 -3.86
CA GLY A 51 -14.39 -1.90 -4.02
C GLY A 51 -14.70 -3.28 -4.60
N SER A 52 -15.95 -3.52 -4.99
CA SER A 52 -16.33 -4.82 -5.58
C SER A 52 -15.41 -5.22 -6.75
N VAL A 53 -15.27 -6.52 -7.02
CA VAL A 53 -14.45 -7.00 -8.16
C VAL A 53 -14.90 -6.35 -9.47
N LEU A 54 -16.21 -6.12 -9.63
CA LEU A 54 -16.77 -5.41 -10.78
C LEU A 54 -16.33 -3.94 -10.83
N TYR A 55 -16.33 -3.22 -9.71
CA TYR A 55 -15.80 -1.85 -9.63
C TYR A 55 -14.33 -1.81 -10.05
N GLN A 56 -13.52 -2.75 -9.54
CA GLN A 56 -12.10 -2.82 -9.88
C GLN A 56 -11.87 -3.13 -11.37
N GLN A 57 -12.64 -4.07 -11.93
CA GLN A 57 -12.58 -4.44 -13.34
C GLN A 57 -12.99 -3.27 -14.25
N ALA A 58 -14.09 -2.61 -13.93
CA ALA A 58 -14.59 -1.49 -14.72
C ALA A 58 -13.64 -0.29 -14.67
N ASN A 59 -13.07 -0.01 -13.49
CA ASN A 59 -12.03 1.01 -13.32
C ASN A 59 -10.75 0.67 -14.10
N ALA A 60 -10.30 -0.59 -14.04
CA ALA A 60 -9.12 -1.05 -14.79
C ALA A 60 -9.31 -0.91 -16.32
N THR A 61 -10.54 -1.10 -16.80
CA THR A 61 -10.85 -1.00 -18.22
C THR A 61 -10.91 0.46 -18.71
N ILE A 62 -11.40 1.39 -17.89
CA ILE A 62 -11.38 2.83 -18.24
C ILE A 62 -9.96 3.37 -18.31
N HIS A 63 -9.12 2.95 -17.38
CA HIS A 63 -7.73 3.39 -17.29
C HIS A 63 -6.79 2.54 -18.16
N ASP A 64 -7.33 1.70 -19.05
CA ASP A 64 -6.56 0.96 -20.05
C ASP A 64 -5.98 1.95 -21.08
N PRO A 65 -4.65 1.99 -21.29
CA PRO A 65 -4.05 2.85 -22.31
C PRO A 65 -4.51 2.50 -23.72
N PHE A 66 -5.01 1.29 -23.96
CA PHE A 66 -5.52 0.83 -25.24
C PHE A 66 -7.03 0.66 -25.17
N PRO A 67 -7.83 1.74 -25.27
CA PRO A 67 -9.26 1.66 -25.06
C PRO A 67 -9.93 0.70 -26.04
N GLN A 68 -10.98 0.03 -25.60
CA GLN A 68 -11.86 -0.70 -26.51
C GLN A 68 -12.53 0.30 -27.47
N GLY A 69 -12.78 -0.12 -28.71
CA GLY A 69 -13.23 0.80 -29.76
C GLY A 69 -14.62 1.40 -29.59
N ASP A 70 -15.32 1.00 -28.55
CA ASP A 70 -16.62 1.51 -28.10
C ASP A 70 -16.52 2.46 -26.89
N ILE A 71 -15.36 2.54 -26.22
CA ILE A 71 -15.13 3.41 -25.05
C ILE A 71 -14.28 4.63 -25.45
N GLY A 72 -13.30 4.44 -26.34
CA GLY A 72 -12.36 5.50 -26.75
C GLY A 72 -11.92 5.40 -28.21
N HIS A 73 -10.97 6.25 -28.59
CA HIS A 73 -10.41 6.25 -29.94
C HIS A 73 -9.62 4.95 -30.18
N ASN A 74 -10.10 4.12 -31.11
CA ASN A 74 -9.45 2.86 -31.46
C ASN A 74 -8.34 3.13 -32.48
N ASP A 75 -7.09 3.05 -32.06
CA ASP A 75 -5.92 3.15 -32.94
C ASP A 75 -5.61 1.83 -33.67
N GLY A 76 -6.37 0.75 -33.39
CA GLY A 76 -6.40 -0.53 -34.12
C GLY A 76 -5.08 -1.30 -34.17
N SER A 77 -4.01 -0.79 -33.55
CA SER A 77 -2.64 -1.22 -33.83
C SER A 77 -1.84 -1.54 -32.58
N MET A 78 -2.27 -1.10 -31.40
CA MET A 78 -1.50 -1.29 -30.17
C MET A 78 -1.97 -2.47 -29.31
N ARG A 79 -3.23 -2.91 -29.46
CA ARG A 79 -3.79 -4.03 -28.70
C ARG A 79 -3.54 -5.37 -29.42
N PRO A 80 -3.06 -6.43 -28.73
CA PRO A 80 -2.85 -7.72 -29.38
C PRO A 80 -4.17 -8.26 -29.98
N PRO A 81 -4.13 -8.97 -31.12
CA PRO A 81 -5.33 -9.34 -31.89
C PRO A 81 -6.43 -10.01 -31.07
N ASP A 82 -6.08 -10.92 -30.17
CA ASP A 82 -7.03 -11.66 -29.33
C ASP A 82 -7.78 -10.77 -28.32
N TYR A 83 -7.21 -9.60 -27.99
CA TYR A 83 -7.78 -8.66 -27.02
C TYR A 83 -8.55 -7.52 -27.71
N GLN A 84 -8.63 -7.52 -29.04
CA GLN A 84 -9.43 -6.54 -29.79
C GLN A 84 -10.93 -6.85 -29.76
N VAL A 85 -11.31 -8.03 -29.23
CA VAL A 85 -12.71 -8.42 -29.10
C VAL A 85 -13.41 -7.51 -28.08
N PRO A 86 -14.44 -6.75 -28.49
CA PRO A 86 -15.15 -5.86 -27.59
C PRO A 86 -15.92 -6.66 -26.53
N MET A 87 -16.08 -6.08 -25.34
CA MET A 87 -16.83 -6.72 -24.27
C MET A 87 -18.29 -7.01 -24.68
N PRO A 88 -18.90 -8.08 -24.14
CA PRO A 88 -20.32 -8.34 -24.31
C PRO A 88 -21.17 -7.13 -23.89
N PRO A 89 -22.25 -6.81 -24.64
CA PRO A 89 -23.04 -5.60 -24.40
C PRO A 89 -23.66 -5.53 -23.00
N ALA A 90 -24.00 -6.67 -22.39
CA ALA A 90 -24.55 -6.70 -21.03
C ALA A 90 -23.56 -6.19 -19.97
N VAL A 91 -22.28 -6.58 -20.07
CA VAL A 91 -21.21 -6.14 -19.16
C VAL A 91 -20.94 -4.65 -19.38
N ARG A 92 -20.88 -4.25 -20.64
CA ARG A 92 -20.62 -2.88 -21.08
C ARG A 92 -21.70 -1.90 -20.59
N ASN A 93 -22.98 -2.27 -20.68
CA ASN A 93 -24.09 -1.44 -20.20
C ASN A 93 -24.08 -1.26 -18.68
N ARG A 94 -23.65 -2.30 -17.94
CA ARG A 94 -23.53 -2.23 -16.48
C ARG A 94 -22.32 -1.40 -16.05
N MET A 95 -21.27 -1.36 -16.87
CA MET A 95 -20.00 -0.74 -16.55
C MET A 95 -20.13 0.68 -16.00
N LYS A 96 -20.97 1.53 -16.61
CA LYS A 96 -21.25 2.88 -16.11
C LYS A 96 -21.69 2.86 -14.63
N ALA A 97 -22.63 1.99 -14.28
CA ALA A 97 -23.09 1.84 -12.91
C ALA A 97 -21.98 1.30 -12.00
N ASP A 98 -21.20 0.33 -12.49
CA ASP A 98 -20.08 -0.25 -11.74
C ASP A 98 -18.96 0.75 -11.44
N ILE A 99 -18.73 1.76 -12.29
CA ILE A 99 -17.67 2.77 -12.12
C ILE A 99 -18.14 3.91 -11.22
N THR A 100 -19.42 4.30 -11.31
CA THR A 100 -19.99 5.40 -10.53
C THR A 100 -21.04 4.90 -9.55
N PRO A 101 -20.68 4.06 -8.55
CA PRO A 101 -21.63 3.53 -7.58
C PRO A 101 -22.35 4.60 -6.75
N TRP A 102 -21.79 5.80 -6.68
CA TRP A 102 -22.38 6.95 -5.99
C TRP A 102 -23.42 7.73 -6.81
N LEU A 103 -23.61 7.41 -8.10
CA LEU A 103 -24.51 8.12 -9.03
C LEU A 103 -25.71 7.25 -9.45
N GLN A 104 -26.03 6.24 -8.67
CA GLN A 104 -27.17 5.34 -8.92
C GLN A 104 -28.37 5.91 -8.13
N ASP A 105 -29.29 6.58 -8.83
CA ASP A 105 -30.55 7.12 -8.26
C ASP A 105 -31.64 6.04 -8.15
#